data_AF-A0A6M0K860-F1
#
_entry.id   AF-A0A6M0K860-F1
#
_cell.length_a   1.000
_cell.length_b   1.000
_cell.length_c   1.000
_cell.angle_alpha   90.00
_cell.angle_beta   90.00
_cell.angle_gamma   90.00
#
_symmetry.space_group_name_H-M   'P 1'
#
loop_
_entity.id
_entity.type
_entity.pdbx_description
1 polymer ?
#
loop_
_entity_poly.entity_id
_entity_poly.type
_entity_poly.pdbx_seq_one_letter_code
_entity_poly.pdbx_strand_id
1 'polypeptide(L)'
;MLGVIEAFGGYPGLGGYYLWDEPSLEDFSSVRRAAEIIRSHDGARLPMVGMLPSYGRYRWPREYPTFARRFMRVVDPEVVAFDFYGVRQTTPDGPPTVNPFLYRDLRLWSDLAREVDRPLWLYGSAVGWGRWPGRALPRCAFRRRRPWPMARVV
;
A
#
# COMPACT_ATOMS: atom_id res chain seq x y z
N MET A 1 18.88 -1.59 -12.63
CA MET A 1 18.49 -0.23 -12.19
C MET A 1 19.05 0.85 -13.12
N LEU A 2 20.37 0.99 -13.25
CA LEU A 2 20.97 2.08 -14.07
C LEU A 2 20.48 2.09 -15.53
N GLY A 3 20.43 0.95 -16.22
CA GLY A 3 19.90 0.91 -17.59
C GLY A 3 18.42 1.27 -17.72
N VAL A 4 17.62 1.08 -16.65
CA VAL A 4 16.21 1.52 -16.62
C VAL A 4 16.13 3.04 -16.44
N ILE A 5 17.00 3.62 -15.61
CA ILE A 5 17.11 5.08 -15.46
C ILE A 5 17.55 5.72 -16.76
N GLU A 6 18.57 5.17 -17.43
CA GLU A 6 19.02 5.65 -18.73
C GLU A 6 17.92 5.57 -19.79
N ALA A 7 17.20 4.44 -19.85
CA ALA A 7 16.16 4.23 -20.84
C ALA A 7 14.90 5.07 -20.60
N PHE A 8 14.54 5.37 -19.34
CA PHE A 8 13.22 5.93 -19.01
C PHE A 8 13.25 7.22 -18.17
N GLY A 9 14.36 7.56 -17.52
CA GLY A 9 14.47 8.68 -16.58
C GLY A 9 14.16 10.05 -17.21
N GLY A 10 14.42 10.20 -18.51
CA GLY A 10 14.13 11.42 -19.27
C GLY A 10 12.65 11.64 -19.62
N TYR A 11 11.76 10.66 -19.41
CA TYR A 11 10.37 10.80 -19.83
C TYR A 11 9.58 11.71 -18.86
N PRO A 12 8.84 12.71 -19.36
CA PRO A 12 8.11 13.64 -18.50
C PRO A 12 6.98 12.95 -17.70
N GLY A 13 6.41 11.86 -18.23
CA GLY A 13 5.33 11.12 -17.57
C GLY A 13 5.78 10.15 -16.47
N LEU A 14 7.08 9.97 -16.24
CA LEU A 14 7.57 9.01 -15.25
C LEU A 14 7.51 9.59 -13.83
N GLY A 15 6.59 9.15 -12.98
CA GLY A 15 6.52 9.66 -11.59
C GLY A 15 7.56 9.04 -10.64
N GLY A 16 8.03 7.83 -10.95
CA GLY A 16 8.79 7.00 -10.02
C GLY A 16 9.00 5.59 -10.53
N TYR A 17 9.72 4.80 -9.75
CA TYR A 17 9.99 3.39 -10.01
C TYR A 17 9.41 2.54 -8.90
N TYR A 18 8.61 1.53 -9.25
CA TYR A 18 8.20 0.51 -8.31
C TYR A 18 9.32 -0.51 -8.15
N LEU A 19 9.97 -0.50 -6.99
CA LEU A 19 11.19 -1.25 -6.73
C LEU A 19 10.93 -2.72 -6.41
N TRP A 20 9.97 -2.96 -5.53
CA TRP A 20 9.73 -4.29 -4.99
C TRP A 20 8.31 -4.40 -4.45
N ASP A 21 7.71 -5.56 -4.68
CA ASP A 21 6.42 -5.96 -4.15
C ASP A 21 6.60 -6.90 -2.96
N GLU A 22 6.20 -6.46 -1.77
CA GLU A 22 6.18 -7.27 -0.55
C GLU A 22 7.55 -7.87 -0.12
N PRO A 23 8.63 -7.06 -0.01
CA PRO A 23 9.95 -7.58 0.38
C PRO A 23 9.95 -8.17 1.79
N SER A 24 10.78 -9.20 1.99
CA SER A 24 11.01 -9.80 3.30
C SER A 24 12.15 -9.12 4.06
N LEU A 25 12.34 -9.48 5.34
CA LEU A 25 13.40 -8.88 6.18
C LEU A 25 14.80 -9.01 5.56
N GLU A 26 15.03 -10.14 4.89
CA GLU A 26 16.29 -10.46 4.23
C GLU A 26 16.55 -9.57 2.99
N ASP A 27 15.50 -9.01 2.40
CA ASP A 27 15.57 -8.19 1.18
C ASP A 27 15.79 -6.70 1.47
N PHE A 28 15.54 -6.23 2.70
CA PHE A 28 15.49 -4.79 3.01
C PHE A 28 16.77 -4.03 2.66
N SER A 29 17.95 -4.62 2.86
CA SER A 29 19.21 -3.98 2.48
C SER A 29 19.33 -3.81 0.95
N SER A 30 18.84 -4.78 0.19
CA SER A 30 18.81 -4.72 -1.27
C SER A 30 17.83 -3.65 -1.76
N VAL A 31 16.65 -3.56 -1.14
CA VAL A 31 15.66 -2.52 -1.43
C VAL A 31 16.22 -1.13 -1.11
N ARG A 32 16.86 -0.95 0.06
CA ARG A 32 17.52 0.30 0.44
C ARG A 32 18.54 0.72 -0.61
N ARG A 33 19.41 -0.20 -1.02
CA ARG A 33 20.44 0.06 -2.04
C ARG A 33 19.83 0.46 -3.38
N ALA A 34 18.74 -0.18 -3.80
CA ALA A 34 18.03 0.18 -5.02
C ALA A 34 17.45 1.60 -4.96
N ALA A 35 16.85 1.98 -3.82
CA ALA A 35 16.35 3.33 -3.60
C ALA A 35 17.48 4.37 -3.59
N GLU A 36 18.64 4.07 -2.99
CA GLU A 36 19.82 4.95 -3.01
C GLU A 36 20.37 5.18 -4.42
N ILE A 37 20.33 4.16 -5.29
CA ILE A 37 20.72 4.32 -6.70
C ILE A 37 19.79 5.31 -7.41
N ILE A 38 18.47 5.19 -7.22
CA ILE A 38 17.52 6.15 -7.81
C ILE A 38 17.75 7.54 -7.23
N ARG A 39 17.85 7.70 -5.91
CA ARG A 39 18.10 9.01 -5.28
C ARG A 39 19.35 9.71 -5.81
N SER A 40 20.40 8.96 -6.12
CA SER A 40 21.68 9.49 -6.59
C SER A 40 21.72 9.79 -8.09
N HIS A 41 20.99 9.04 -8.92
CA HIS A 41 21.07 9.14 -10.38
C HIS A 41 19.82 9.79 -11.01
N ASP A 42 18.68 9.75 -10.34
CA ASP A 42 17.42 10.34 -10.78
C ASP A 42 16.58 10.80 -9.56
N GLY A 43 17.16 11.73 -8.78
CA GLY A 43 16.58 12.19 -7.51
C GLY A 43 15.23 12.92 -7.63
N ALA A 44 14.78 13.21 -8.86
CA ALA A 44 13.44 13.75 -9.11
C ALA A 44 12.34 12.68 -9.09
N ARG A 45 12.69 11.38 -9.11
CA ARG A 45 11.74 10.27 -9.20
C ARG A 45 11.57 9.56 -7.87
N LEU A 46 10.34 9.12 -7.60
CA LEU A 46 10.00 8.39 -6.38
C LEU A 46 10.44 6.91 -6.46
N PRO A 47 11.34 6.42 -5.58
CA PRO A 47 11.54 4.98 -5.40
C PRO A 47 10.42 4.42 -4.50
N MET A 48 9.45 3.73 -5.09
CA MET A 48 8.28 3.21 -4.38
C MET A 48 8.45 1.72 -4.04
N VAL A 49 8.04 1.34 -2.82
CA VAL A 49 8.03 -0.06 -2.35
C VAL A 49 6.65 -0.35 -1.78
N GLY A 50 6.02 -1.45 -2.19
CA GLY A 50 4.76 -1.91 -1.62
C GLY A 50 5.01 -2.93 -0.52
N MET A 51 4.52 -2.68 0.69
CA MET A 51 4.71 -3.57 1.83
C MET A 51 3.58 -4.57 2.03
N LEU A 52 3.94 -5.78 2.48
CA LEU A 52 2.96 -6.83 2.74
C LEU A 52 2.04 -6.54 3.93
N PRO A 53 0.82 -7.10 3.92
CA PRO A 53 -0.13 -7.04 5.02
C PRO A 53 0.16 -8.07 6.13
N SER A 54 -0.42 -7.86 7.30
CA SER A 54 -0.23 -8.72 8.49
C SER A 54 -0.82 -10.12 8.41
N TYR A 55 -1.62 -10.41 7.40
CA TYR A 55 -2.14 -11.75 7.14
C TYR A 55 -1.20 -12.59 6.27
N GLY A 56 -0.02 -12.07 5.90
CA GLY A 56 1.03 -12.76 5.16
C GLY A 56 2.04 -13.49 6.06
N ARG A 57 3.33 -13.32 5.73
CA ARG A 57 4.47 -13.97 6.41
C ARG A 57 4.64 -13.54 7.87
N TYR A 58 4.49 -12.25 8.15
CA TYR A 58 4.64 -11.70 9.51
C TYR A 58 3.29 -11.35 10.10
N ARG A 59 3.04 -11.73 11.36
CA ARG A 59 1.69 -11.66 11.96
C ARG A 59 1.62 -10.87 13.26
N TRP A 60 0.43 -10.40 13.60
CA TRP A 60 0.14 -9.84 14.91
C TRP A 60 0.21 -10.91 16.02
N PRO A 61 0.46 -10.52 17.29
CA PRO A 61 0.60 -9.15 17.76
C PRO A 61 2.02 -8.59 17.74
N ARG A 62 3.05 -9.44 17.71
CA ARG A 62 4.45 -8.99 17.94
C ARG A 62 5.29 -8.89 16.66
N GLU A 63 5.17 -9.86 15.76
CA GLU A 63 6.07 -9.95 14.59
C GLU A 63 5.80 -8.83 13.59
N TYR A 64 4.53 -8.61 13.24
CA TYR A 64 4.17 -7.62 12.22
C TYR A 64 4.58 -6.18 12.59
N PRO A 65 4.33 -5.67 13.82
CA PRO A 65 4.84 -4.35 14.21
C PRO A 65 6.37 -4.26 14.22
N THR A 66 7.05 -5.33 14.65
CA THR A 66 8.51 -5.39 14.67
C THR A 66 9.07 -5.33 13.24
N PHE A 67 8.44 -6.07 12.34
CA PHE A 67 8.73 -6.08 10.91
C PHE A 67 8.54 -4.69 10.29
N ALA A 68 7.36 -4.09 10.46
CA ALA A 68 7.03 -2.77 9.90
C ALA A 68 7.99 -1.67 10.40
N ARG A 69 8.32 -1.65 11.69
CA ARG A 69 9.31 -0.71 12.24
C ARG A 69 10.70 -0.92 11.65
N ARG A 70 11.10 -2.17 11.42
CA ARG A 70 12.39 -2.48 10.80
C ARG A 70 12.42 -2.06 9.33
N PHE A 71 11.32 -2.21 8.60
CA PHE A 71 11.17 -1.68 7.25
C PHE A 71 11.40 -0.17 7.21
N MET A 72 10.64 0.58 8.03
CA MET A 72 10.75 2.04 8.11
C MET A 72 12.18 2.49 8.42
N ARG A 73 12.89 1.78 9.31
CA ARG A 73 14.26 2.14 9.69
C ARG A 73 15.31 1.76 8.64
N VAL A 74 15.18 0.60 8.01
CA VAL A 74 16.24 0.08 7.11
C VAL A 74 16.05 0.56 5.69
N VAL A 75 14.81 0.53 5.18
CA VAL A 75 14.51 0.99 3.83
C VAL A 75 14.43 2.51 3.79
N ASP A 76 13.81 3.11 4.82
CA ASP A 76 13.57 4.56 4.92
C ASP A 76 12.93 5.10 3.63
N PRO A 77 11.64 4.74 3.40
CA PRO A 77 10.94 5.08 2.18
C PRO A 77 10.44 6.53 2.18
N GLU A 78 10.41 7.14 1.00
CA GLU A 78 9.88 8.48 0.76
C GLU A 78 8.35 8.53 0.87
N VAL A 79 7.70 7.40 0.58
CA VAL A 79 6.26 7.18 0.74
C VAL A 79 6.06 5.85 1.45
N VAL A 80 5.28 5.85 2.52
CA VAL A 80 4.84 4.62 3.16
C VAL A 80 3.72 4.02 2.33
N ALA A 81 3.96 2.87 1.72
CA ALA A 81 2.94 2.17 0.94
C ALA A 81 2.85 0.70 1.36
N PHE A 82 1.62 0.21 1.52
CA PHE A 82 1.38 -1.19 1.82
C PHE A 82 0.20 -1.74 1.00
N ASP A 83 0.36 -2.98 0.54
CA ASP A 83 -0.67 -3.75 -0.13
C ASP A 83 -1.61 -4.35 0.92
N PHE A 84 -2.90 -3.99 0.83
CA PHE A 84 -3.92 -4.57 1.70
C PHE A 84 -5.22 -4.80 0.95
N TYR A 85 -5.51 -6.07 0.67
CA TYR A 85 -6.79 -6.53 0.12
C TYR A 85 -7.84 -6.57 1.23
N GLY A 86 -8.33 -5.38 1.60
CA GLY A 86 -9.23 -5.16 2.72
C GLY A 86 -10.66 -5.62 2.48
N VAL A 87 -11.12 -5.62 1.22
CA VAL A 87 -12.43 -6.10 0.83
C VAL A 87 -12.26 -7.32 -0.05
N ARG A 88 -12.78 -8.47 0.40
CA ARG A 88 -12.66 -9.74 -0.32
C ARG A 88 -14.02 -10.39 -0.48
N GLN A 89 -14.25 -10.96 -1.66
CA GLN A 89 -15.39 -11.83 -1.91
C GLN A 89 -14.90 -13.28 -1.83
N THR A 90 -15.19 -13.95 -0.72
CA THR A 90 -14.68 -15.30 -0.44
C THR A 90 -15.53 -16.41 -1.06
N THR A 91 -16.75 -16.08 -1.49
CA THR A 91 -17.64 -17.01 -2.21
C THR A 91 -18.29 -16.29 -3.39
N PRO A 92 -18.54 -16.98 -4.54
CA PRO A 92 -19.07 -16.35 -5.75
C PRO A 92 -20.37 -15.55 -5.56
N ASP A 93 -21.25 -16.04 -4.68
CA ASP A 93 -22.57 -15.45 -4.43
C ASP A 93 -22.70 -14.81 -3.03
N GLY A 94 -21.64 -14.84 -2.23
CA GLY A 94 -21.65 -14.25 -0.89
C GLY A 94 -21.35 -12.75 -0.89
N PRO A 95 -21.76 -12.03 0.18
CA PRO A 95 -21.44 -10.62 0.32
C PRO A 95 -19.91 -10.43 0.46
N PRO A 96 -19.37 -9.28 0.02
CA PRO A 96 -17.99 -8.94 0.30
C PRO A 96 -17.79 -8.84 1.82
N THR A 97 -16.67 -9.37 2.27
CA THR A 97 -16.23 -9.31 3.66
C THR A 97 -15.09 -8.30 3.80
N VAL A 98 -15.05 -7.61 4.94
CA VAL A 98 -13.92 -6.75 5.30
C VAL A 98 -12.95 -7.56 6.13
N ASN A 99 -11.69 -7.60 5.73
CA ASN A 99 -10.65 -8.27 6.49
C ASN A 99 -10.48 -7.56 7.85
N PRO A 100 -10.58 -8.29 8.98
CA PRO A 100 -10.58 -7.69 10.32
C PRO A 100 -9.27 -6.96 10.66
N PHE A 101 -8.17 -7.25 9.96
CA PHE A 101 -6.89 -6.57 10.19
C PHE A 101 -6.75 -5.24 9.46
N LEU A 102 -7.64 -4.87 8.54
CA LEU A 102 -7.52 -3.67 7.70
C LEU A 102 -7.23 -2.40 8.53
N TYR A 103 -8.12 -2.10 9.47
CA TYR A 103 -7.98 -0.89 10.29
C TYR A 103 -6.81 -0.98 11.28
N ARG A 104 -6.42 -2.20 11.67
CA ARG A 104 -5.29 -2.43 12.58
C ARG A 104 -3.96 -2.15 11.88
N ASP A 105 -3.78 -2.66 10.66
CA ASP A 105 -2.60 -2.41 9.85
C ASP A 105 -2.56 -0.96 9.39
N LEU A 106 -3.69 -0.41 8.94
CA LEU A 106 -3.79 0.99 8.57
C LEU A 106 -3.39 1.90 9.72
N ARG A 107 -3.83 1.59 10.95
CA ARG A 107 -3.42 2.36 12.13
C ARG A 107 -1.92 2.29 12.37
N LEU A 108 -1.33 1.09 12.32
CA LEU A 108 0.12 0.91 12.49
C LEU A 108 0.91 1.72 11.46
N TRP A 109 0.60 1.56 10.17
CA TRP A 109 1.30 2.27 9.10
C TRP A 109 1.07 3.78 9.15
N SER A 110 -0.12 4.22 9.56
CA SER A 110 -0.43 5.63 9.73
C SER A 110 0.30 6.26 10.90
N ASP A 111 0.49 5.54 12.01
CA ASP A 111 1.31 6.01 13.13
C ASP A 111 2.79 6.09 12.70
N LEU A 112 3.32 5.04 12.07
CA LEU A 112 4.71 5.00 11.58
C LEU A 112 5.00 6.11 10.55
N ALA A 113 4.08 6.36 9.62
CA ALA A 113 4.23 7.41 8.63
C ALA A 113 4.30 8.81 9.28
N ARG A 114 3.47 9.06 10.32
CA ARG A 114 3.49 10.31 11.08
C ARG A 114 4.76 10.47 11.93
N GLU A 115 5.27 9.38 12.51
CA GLU A 115 6.51 9.39 13.30
C GLU A 115 7.71 9.95 12.50
N VAL A 116 7.72 9.80 11.17
CA VAL A 116 8.81 10.24 10.28
C VAL A 116 8.38 11.30 9.24
N ASP A 117 7.21 11.91 9.40
CA ASP A 117 6.63 12.90 8.48
C ASP A 117 6.65 12.47 7.00
N ARG A 118 6.17 11.25 6.73
CA ARG A 118 6.03 10.70 5.38
C ARG A 118 4.57 10.54 4.98
N PRO A 119 4.23 10.74 3.68
CA PRO A 119 2.91 10.41 3.19
C PRO A 119 2.64 8.90 3.29
N LEU A 120 1.37 8.55 3.53
CA LEU A 120 0.88 7.18 3.53
C LEU A 120 -0.03 6.94 2.33
N TRP A 121 0.31 5.96 1.49
CA TRP A 121 -0.50 5.50 0.37
C TRP A 121 -1.01 4.09 0.65
N LEU A 122 -2.32 3.91 0.51
CA LEU A 122 -2.97 2.61 0.64
C LEU A 122 -3.24 2.05 -0.75
N TYR A 123 -2.77 0.83 -1.02
CA TYR A 123 -3.32 0.08 -2.13
C TYR A 123 -4.70 -0.45 -1.74
N GLY A 124 -5.71 -0.07 -2.51
CA GLY A 124 -7.09 -0.50 -2.31
C GLY A 124 -7.61 -1.21 -3.55
N SER A 125 -8.11 -2.43 -3.38
CA SER A 125 -8.68 -3.20 -4.49
C SER A 125 -9.98 -2.56 -4.97
N ALA A 126 -10.00 -2.09 -6.21
CA ALA A 126 -11.21 -1.57 -6.85
C ALA A 126 -12.18 -2.69 -7.31
N VAL A 127 -11.70 -3.93 -7.34
CA VAL A 127 -12.48 -5.14 -7.65
C VAL A 127 -12.19 -6.22 -6.62
N GLY A 128 -13.16 -7.10 -6.38
CA GLY A 128 -12.99 -8.22 -5.46
C GLY A 128 -11.94 -9.20 -5.98
N TRP A 129 -11.01 -9.58 -5.12
CA TRP A 129 -10.08 -10.68 -5.38
C TRP A 129 -10.83 -12.02 -5.23
N GLY A 130 -11.08 -12.70 -6.35
CA GLY A 130 -11.83 -13.97 -6.43
C GLY A 130 -11.65 -14.66 -7.78
N ARG A 131 -12.01 -15.96 -7.87
CA ARG A 131 -11.82 -16.79 -9.08
C ARG A 131 -12.48 -16.11 -10.29
N TRP A 132 -11.67 -15.87 -11.32
CA TRP A 132 -12.12 -15.47 -12.65
C TRP A 132 -13.07 -16.53 -13.25
N PRO A 133 -14.07 -16.15 -14.07
CA PRO A 133 -14.31 -14.82 -14.62
C PRO A 133 -15.11 -13.98 -13.64
N GLY A 134 -14.49 -12.91 -13.15
CA GLY A 134 -15.05 -12.07 -12.09
C GLY A 134 -16.27 -11.33 -12.58
N ARG A 135 -17.39 -11.45 -11.86
CA ARG A 135 -18.30 -10.31 -11.80
C ARG A 135 -17.51 -9.18 -11.14
N ALA A 136 -17.36 -8.07 -11.85
CA ALA A 136 -16.99 -6.81 -11.23
C ALA A 136 -17.83 -6.64 -9.97
N LEU A 137 -17.25 -6.08 -8.89
CA LEU A 137 -18.01 -5.71 -7.70
C LEU A 137 -19.33 -5.12 -8.19
N PRO A 138 -20.51 -5.64 -7.76
CA PRO A 138 -21.77 -5.08 -8.18
C PRO A 138 -21.63 -3.60 -7.93
N ARG A 139 -21.81 -2.80 -9.01
CA ARG A 139 -21.58 -1.36 -9.05
C ARG A 139 -21.68 -0.84 -7.63
N CYS A 140 -20.63 -0.21 -7.10
CA CYS A 140 -20.81 0.77 -6.04
C CYS A 140 -21.75 1.84 -6.61
N ALA A 141 -23.04 1.51 -6.67
CA ALA A 141 -24.09 2.46 -6.68
C ALA A 141 -23.88 3.12 -5.35
N PHE A 142 -23.20 4.27 -5.41
CA PHE A 142 -23.69 5.43 -4.70
C PHE A 142 -25.20 5.52 -5.02
N ARG A 143 -26.02 4.67 -4.39
CA ARG A 143 -27.39 5.02 -4.08
C ARG A 143 -27.18 6.31 -3.34
N ARG A 144 -27.59 7.42 -3.97
CA ARG A 144 -27.72 8.70 -3.29
C ARG A 144 -28.39 8.38 -1.96
N ARG A 145 -27.60 8.30 -0.89
CA ARG A 145 -28.17 8.21 0.45
C ARG A 145 -28.99 9.48 0.54
N ARG A 146 -30.24 9.35 0.97
CA ARG A 146 -31.08 10.51 1.26
C ARG A 146 -30.21 11.50 2.04
N PRO A 147 -30.25 12.80 1.70
CA PRO A 147 -29.45 13.79 2.41
C PRO A 147 -29.66 13.59 3.91
N TRP A 148 -28.57 13.61 4.66
CA TRP A 148 -28.62 13.65 6.12
C TRP A 148 -29.63 14.72 6.53
N PRO A 149 -30.53 14.46 7.48
CA PRO A 149 -31.38 15.52 7.99
C PRO A 149 -30.45 16.56 8.59
N MET A 150 -30.33 17.71 7.93
CA MET A 150 -29.67 18.86 8.53
C MET A 150 -30.46 19.18 9.78
N ALA A 151 -29.84 18.98 10.94
CA ALA A 151 -30.31 19.56 12.17
C ALA A 151 -30.41 21.07 11.92
N ARG A 152 -31.65 21.59 11.87
CA ARG A 152 -31.88 23.02 11.97
C ARG A 152 -31.44 23.40 13.37
N VAL A 153 -30.30 24.08 13.45
CA VAL A 153 -29.97 24.89 14.62
C VAL A 153 -31.02 25.99 14.65
N VAL A 154 -31.85 25.95 15.68
CA VAL A 154 -32.69 27.07 16.10
C VAL A 154 -31.89 27.88 17.12
#